data_AF-A0A954K8J1-F1
#
_entry.id   AF-A0A954K8J1-F1
#
_cell.length_a   1.000
_cell.length_b   1.000
_cell.length_c   1.000
_cell.angle_alpha   90.00
_cell.angle_beta   90.00
_cell.angle_gamma   90.00
#
_symmetry.space_group_name_H-M   'P 1'
#
loop_
_entity.id
_entity.type
_entity.pdbx_description
1 polymer ?
#
loop_
_entity_poly.entity_id
_entity_poly.type
_entity_poly.pdbx_seq_one_letter_code
_entity_poly.pdbx_strand_id
1 'polypeptide(L)'
;APAFYEAVEWPDQQKPRTVDFAHARTLEFSPAITSEIQDLQVADFDLDGKPDLIVLTAKQVIVYSQNEGAWQLVTQQELDGDFAEVTLVDLDADVQTLTQPAATEKEPTEFPISPMRDADLDLVVSGKSGLRVFQNT
;
A
#
# COMPACT_ATOMS: atom_id res chain seq x y z
N ALA A 1 3.47 16.48 -52.14
CA ALA A 1 3.27 16.71 -50.71
C ALA A 1 3.02 15.35 -50.06
N PRO A 2 3.74 14.94 -49.00
CA PRO A 2 3.49 13.65 -48.38
C PRO A 2 2.15 13.68 -47.63
N ALA A 3 1.35 12.63 -47.79
CA ALA A 3 0.06 12.48 -47.13
C ALA A 3 0.30 12.09 -45.66
N PHE A 4 0.04 13.00 -44.73
CA PHE A 4 0.40 12.86 -43.31
C PHE A 4 -0.76 12.42 -42.41
N TYR A 5 -1.91 12.03 -42.97
CA TYR A 5 -3.05 11.57 -42.18
C TYR A 5 -3.70 10.35 -42.81
N GLU A 6 -3.42 9.19 -42.24
CA GLU A 6 -4.25 8.00 -42.36
C GLU A 6 -5.20 8.00 -41.16
N ALA A 7 -6.51 7.91 -41.40
CA ALA A 7 -7.48 7.86 -40.32
C ALA A 7 -7.31 6.53 -39.56
N VAL A 8 -6.90 6.60 -38.30
CA VAL A 8 -6.86 5.43 -37.42
C VAL A 8 -8.30 5.11 -37.02
N GLU A 9 -8.80 3.95 -37.43
CA GLU A 9 -10.04 3.39 -36.90
C GLU A 9 -9.81 3.01 -35.43
N TRP A 10 -10.58 3.65 -34.54
CA TRP A 10 -10.60 3.26 -33.14
C TRP A 10 -11.38 1.95 -33.02
N PRO A 11 -10.89 0.95 -32.26
CA PRO A 11 -11.66 -0.25 -32.00
C PRO A 11 -12.97 0.09 -31.30
N ASP A 12 -13.99 -0.77 -31.48
CA ASP A 12 -15.28 -0.61 -30.81
C ASP A 12 -15.09 -0.38 -29.31
N GLN A 13 -15.75 0.65 -28.79
CA GLN A 13 -15.71 0.99 -27.38
C GLN A 13 -16.15 -0.22 -26.56
N GLN A 14 -15.22 -0.80 -25.79
CA GLN A 14 -15.54 -1.92 -24.92
C GLN A 14 -16.70 -1.52 -24.01
N LYS A 15 -17.72 -2.38 -23.90
CA LYS A 15 -18.85 -2.16 -22.99
C LYS A 15 -18.29 -1.85 -21.59
N PRO A 16 -18.74 -0.77 -20.91
CA PRO A 16 -18.28 -0.47 -19.57
C PRO A 16 -18.43 -1.71 -18.68
N ARG A 17 -17.39 -2.07 -17.94
CA ARG A 17 -17.52 -3.10 -16.90
C ARG A 17 -18.44 -2.52 -15.82
N THR A 18 -19.57 -3.16 -15.58
CA THR A 18 -20.41 -2.87 -14.42
C THR A 18 -19.64 -3.23 -13.15
N VAL A 19 -19.62 -2.32 -12.18
CA VAL A 19 -18.99 -2.51 -10.87
C VAL A 19 -20.09 -2.50 -9.82
N ASP A 20 -20.22 -3.59 -9.09
CA ASP A 20 -21.14 -3.71 -7.96
C ASP A 20 -20.34 -3.76 -6.65
N PHE A 21 -20.75 -2.97 -5.66
CA PHE A 21 -20.18 -3.06 -4.32
C PHE A 21 -20.75 -4.27 -3.58
N ALA A 22 -19.88 -5.06 -2.97
CA ALA A 22 -20.30 -6.06 -2.00
C ALA A 22 -20.88 -5.38 -0.75
N HIS A 23 -21.65 -6.14 0.05
CA HIS A 23 -22.09 -5.65 1.36
C HIS A 23 -20.89 -5.31 2.24
N ALA A 24 -21.00 -4.19 2.95
CA ALA A 24 -20.00 -3.79 3.94
C ALA A 24 -19.92 -4.86 5.04
N ARG A 25 -18.69 -5.28 5.37
CA ARG A 25 -18.38 -6.15 6.50
C ARG A 25 -17.56 -5.37 7.52
N THR A 26 -17.80 -5.63 8.80
CA THR A 26 -16.91 -5.14 9.86
C THR A 26 -15.55 -5.80 9.72
N LEU A 27 -14.48 -5.03 9.85
CA LEU A 27 -13.13 -5.55 9.90
C LEU A 27 -12.76 -5.81 11.36
N GLU A 28 -12.27 -7.01 11.64
CA GLU A 28 -11.80 -7.41 12.97
C GLU A 28 -10.29 -7.16 13.06
N PHE A 29 -9.86 -6.45 14.11
CA PHE A 29 -8.46 -6.10 14.36
C PHE A 29 -7.98 -6.73 15.68
N SER A 30 -6.77 -7.26 15.66
CA SER A 30 -6.11 -7.86 16.83
C SER A 30 -4.68 -7.33 16.96
N PRO A 31 -4.40 -6.43 17.92
CA PRO A 31 -5.33 -5.88 18.90
C PRO A 31 -6.34 -4.91 18.26
N ALA A 32 -7.48 -4.71 18.91
CA ALA A 32 -8.50 -3.77 18.45
C ALA A 32 -7.97 -2.32 18.49
N ILE A 33 -8.38 -1.52 17.50
CA ILE A 33 -8.09 -0.09 17.46
C ILE A 33 -8.99 0.61 18.49
N THR A 34 -8.39 1.19 19.53
CA THR A 34 -9.13 1.79 20.66
C THR A 34 -9.14 3.32 20.67
N SER A 35 -8.46 3.95 19.72
CA SER A 35 -8.32 5.40 19.56
C SER A 35 -8.81 5.86 18.20
N GLU A 36 -9.15 7.13 18.07
CA GLU A 36 -9.57 7.74 16.81
C GLU A 36 -8.49 7.56 15.72
N ILE A 37 -8.93 7.07 14.57
CA ILE A 37 -8.10 6.93 13.36
C ILE A 37 -7.98 8.31 12.73
N GLN A 38 -6.75 8.75 12.51
CA GLN A 38 -6.43 10.03 11.88
C GLN A 38 -6.17 9.88 10.39
N ASP A 39 -5.47 8.79 10.01
CA ASP A 39 -5.11 8.50 8.62
C ASP A 39 -4.84 7.01 8.44
N LEU A 40 -4.85 6.54 7.19
CA LEU A 40 -4.51 5.16 6.83
C LEU A 40 -3.81 5.07 5.48
N GLN A 41 -2.92 4.08 5.34
CA GLN A 41 -2.28 3.71 4.09
C GLN A 41 -2.38 2.20 3.85
N VAL A 42 -2.26 1.80 2.59
CA VAL A 42 -2.23 0.39 2.18
C VAL A 42 -0.97 0.16 1.36
N ALA A 43 -0.13 -0.76 1.80
CA ALA A 43 1.09 -1.17 1.09
C ALA A 43 1.47 -2.58 1.52
N ASP A 44 2.26 -3.28 0.71
CA ASP A 44 2.92 -4.53 1.10
C ASP A 44 4.13 -4.16 1.95
N PHE A 45 3.93 -4.01 3.26
CA PHE A 45 4.91 -3.45 4.19
C PHE A 45 5.89 -4.52 4.67
N ASP A 46 5.45 -5.78 4.76
CA ASP A 46 6.29 -6.93 5.13
C ASP A 46 6.85 -7.73 3.94
N LEU A 47 6.57 -7.29 2.71
CA LEU A 47 7.04 -7.87 1.45
C LEU A 47 6.58 -9.33 1.22
N ASP A 48 5.43 -9.72 1.78
CA ASP A 48 4.86 -11.05 1.59
C ASP A 48 4.00 -11.20 0.31
N GLY A 49 3.82 -10.11 -0.44
CA GLY A 49 3.02 -10.05 -1.66
C GLY A 49 1.55 -9.70 -1.42
N LYS A 50 1.11 -9.51 -0.16
CA LYS A 50 -0.25 -9.15 0.24
C LYS A 50 -0.28 -7.72 0.78
N PRO A 51 -1.42 -7.03 0.67
CA PRO A 51 -1.56 -5.69 1.23
C PRO A 51 -1.66 -5.73 2.77
N ASP A 52 -0.81 -4.94 3.41
CA ASP A 52 -0.94 -4.53 4.80
C ASP A 52 -1.72 -3.23 4.93
N LEU A 53 -2.26 -3.01 6.13
CA LEU A 53 -2.94 -1.78 6.51
C LEU A 53 -2.12 -1.04 7.57
N ILE A 54 -1.70 0.17 7.22
CA ILE A 54 -1.00 1.08 8.12
C ILE A 54 -2.03 2.07 8.64
N VAL A 55 -2.21 2.14 9.95
CA VAL A 55 -3.21 2.97 10.62
C VAL A 55 -2.52 3.96 11.55
N LEU A 56 -2.72 5.25 11.30
CA LEU A 56 -2.36 6.31 12.22
C LEU A 56 -3.53 6.61 13.15
N THR A 57 -3.25 6.64 14.44
CA THR A 57 -4.17 7.10 15.48
C THR A 57 -3.56 8.25 16.27
N ALA A 58 -4.39 8.91 17.08
CA ALA A 58 -3.93 9.97 17.98
C ALA A 58 -2.83 9.55 18.99
N LYS A 59 -2.52 8.24 19.12
CA LYS A 59 -1.55 7.72 20.09
C LYS A 59 -0.50 6.82 19.50
N GLN A 60 -0.69 6.30 18.29
CA GLN A 60 0.19 5.29 17.73
C GLN A 60 0.04 5.19 16.23
N VAL A 61 1.09 4.68 15.59
CA VAL A 61 1.00 4.13 14.24
C VAL A 61 1.09 2.61 14.34
N ILE A 62 0.23 1.91 13.61
CA ILE A 62 0.05 0.46 13.69
C ILE A 62 0.06 -0.12 12.29
N VAL A 63 0.76 -1.23 12.08
CA VAL A 63 0.74 -2.01 10.84
C VAL A 63 0.02 -3.33 11.11
N TYR A 64 -0.97 -3.64 10.28
CA TYR A 64 -1.71 -4.89 10.33
C TYR A 64 -1.60 -5.66 9.01
N SER A 65 -1.44 -6.98 9.09
CA SER A 65 -1.54 -7.87 7.94
C SER A 65 -2.82 -8.70 8.00
N GLN A 66 -3.34 -9.10 6.85
CA GLN A 66 -4.56 -9.91 6.79
C GLN A 66 -4.23 -11.39 6.93
N ASN A 67 -4.73 -12.02 7.99
CA ASN A 67 -4.60 -13.46 8.23
C ASN A 67 -5.93 -14.10 8.66
N GLU A 68 -6.35 -15.18 8.00
CA GLU A 68 -7.55 -15.97 8.31
C GLU A 68 -8.85 -15.16 8.53
N GLY A 69 -8.98 -14.02 7.84
CA GLY A 69 -10.17 -13.15 7.92
C GLY A 69 -10.12 -12.09 9.03
N ALA A 70 -9.03 -12.00 9.79
CA ALA A 70 -8.77 -10.93 10.75
C ALA A 70 -7.50 -10.16 10.37
N TRP A 71 -7.40 -8.91 10.84
CA TRP A 71 -6.22 -8.08 10.72
C TRP A 71 -5.36 -8.26 11.98
N GLN A 72 -4.16 -8.81 11.82
CA GLN A 72 -3.25 -9.13 12.90
C GLN A 72 -2.11 -8.12 12.95
N LEU A 73 -1.69 -7.76 14.16
CA LEU A 73 -0.57 -6.86 14.36
C LEU A 73 0.71 -7.39 13.74
N VAL A 74 1.34 -6.57 12.89
CA VAL A 74 2.72 -6.75 12.42
C VAL A 74 3.65 -5.97 13.35
N THR A 75 3.41 -4.67 13.49
CA THR A 75 4.19 -3.79 14.37
C THR A 75 3.39 -2.56 14.78
N GLN A 76 3.81 -1.88 15.85
CA GLN A 76 3.24 -0.61 16.28
C GLN A 76 4.28 0.27 16.97
N GLN A 77 4.07 1.58 16.91
CA GLN A 77 4.88 2.57 17.62
C GLN A 77 3.99 3.60 18.30
N GLU A 78 4.30 3.89 19.57
CA GLU A 78 3.65 4.96 20.31
C GLU A 78 4.11 6.33 19.80
N LEU A 79 3.15 7.24 19.72
CA LEU A 79 3.33 8.61 19.30
C LEU A 79 3.02 9.52 20.48
N ASP A 80 3.91 10.48 20.70
CA ASP A 80 3.69 11.57 21.64
C ASP A 80 3.67 12.87 20.82
N GLY A 81 2.48 13.43 20.62
CA GLY A 81 2.26 14.59 19.77
C GLY A 81 0.97 14.55 18.94
N ASP A 82 0.68 15.68 18.30
CA ASP A 82 -0.43 15.87 17.36
C ASP A 82 0.08 15.65 15.93
N PHE A 83 0.05 14.38 15.51
CA PHE A 83 0.25 13.94 14.13
C PHE A 83 -1.11 13.82 13.42
N ALA A 84 -1.12 13.84 12.09
CA ALA A 84 -2.36 13.81 11.32
C ALA A 84 -2.25 13.05 10.00
N GLU A 85 -1.03 12.78 9.51
CA GLU A 85 -0.79 12.14 8.22
C GLU A 85 0.32 11.11 8.35
N VAL A 86 0.16 9.99 7.63
CA VAL A 86 1.19 8.98 7.45
C VAL A 86 1.52 8.82 5.96
N THR A 87 2.81 8.87 5.63
CA THR A 87 3.36 8.65 4.29
C THR A 87 4.30 7.47 4.32
N LEU A 88 4.22 6.62 3.30
CA LEU A 88 5.12 5.51 3.07
C LEU A 88 6.09 5.86 1.96
N VAL A 89 7.38 5.77 2.23
CA VAL A 89 8.43 6.16 1.29
C VAL A 89 9.70 5.39 1.59
N ASP A 90 10.34 4.90 0.55
CA ASP A 90 11.71 4.36 0.62
C ASP A 90 12.70 5.55 0.71
N LEU A 91 13.35 5.74 1.86
CA LEU A 91 14.24 6.89 2.11
C LEU A 91 15.73 6.56 2.00
N ASP A 92 16.09 5.30 2.16
CA ASP A 92 17.45 4.76 2.11
C ASP A 92 17.78 4.06 0.79
N ALA A 93 16.78 3.81 -0.06
CA ALA A 93 16.91 3.19 -1.37
C ALA A 93 17.58 1.81 -1.31
N ASP A 94 17.42 1.10 -0.19
CA ASP A 94 17.67 -0.32 -0.18
C ASP A 94 16.55 -1.06 -0.91
N VAL A 95 17.01 -2.06 -1.65
CA VAL A 95 16.13 -2.99 -2.31
C VAL A 95 16.35 -4.27 -1.56
N GLN A 96 15.32 -4.76 -0.89
CA GLN A 96 15.31 -6.15 -0.48
C GLN A 96 15.29 -6.96 -1.78
N THR A 97 16.46 -7.42 -2.21
CA THR A 97 16.54 -8.39 -3.32
C THR A 97 15.83 -9.66 -2.88
N LEU A 98 14.51 -9.71 -3.08
CA LEU A 98 13.73 -10.93 -2.99
C LEU A 98 14.36 -11.89 -3.98
N THR A 99 14.95 -12.96 -3.44
CA THR A 99 15.67 -13.94 -4.24
C THR A 99 14.68 -14.57 -5.22
N GLN A 100 14.67 -14.13 -6.48
CA GLN A 100 13.85 -14.75 -7.52
C GLN A 100 14.24 -16.23 -7.64
N PRO A 101 13.32 -17.20 -7.41
CA PRO A 101 13.55 -18.54 -7.91
C PRO A 101 13.64 -18.44 -9.44
N ALA A 102 14.68 -19.05 -10.01
CA ALA A 102 15.04 -19.00 -11.41
C ALA A 102 13.83 -18.91 -12.35
N ALA A 103 13.78 -17.81 -13.12
CA ALA A 103 12.78 -17.55 -14.13
C ALA A 103 12.60 -18.77 -15.05
N THR A 104 11.41 -19.38 -15.01
CA THR A 104 10.90 -20.13 -16.16
C THR A 104 10.03 -19.14 -16.91
N GLU A 105 10.48 -18.72 -18.10
CA GLU A 105 9.82 -17.76 -18.98
C GLU A 105 8.33 -18.11 -19.17
N LYS A 106 7.45 -17.34 -18.54
CA LYS A 106 6.09 -17.10 -19.04
C LYS A 106 5.80 -15.62 -18.85
N GLU A 107 5.46 -14.96 -19.96
CA GLU A 107 5.10 -13.54 -20.03
C GLU A 107 4.13 -13.15 -18.91
N PRO A 108 4.36 -12.06 -18.16
CA PRO A 108 3.39 -11.59 -17.18
C PRO A 108 2.25 -10.88 -17.90
N THR A 109 1.06 -11.49 -17.92
CA THR A 109 -0.22 -10.84 -18.24
C THR A 109 -0.79 -10.04 -17.07
N GLU A 110 0.06 -9.35 -16.31
CA GLU A 110 -0.40 -8.50 -15.21
C GLU A 110 0.17 -7.09 -15.39
N PHE A 111 -0.73 -6.11 -15.31
CA PHE A 111 -0.42 -4.69 -15.38
C PHE A 111 0.78 -4.36 -14.48
N PRO A 112 1.70 -3.46 -14.88
CA PRO A 112 2.83 -3.09 -14.03
C PRO A 112 2.27 -2.46 -12.75
N ILE A 113 2.29 -3.25 -11.68
CA ILE A 113 1.94 -2.80 -10.34
C ILE A 113 3.14 -1.96 -9.90
N SER A 114 2.87 -0.74 -9.43
CA SER A 114 3.82 0.36 -9.22
C SER A 114 5.22 -0.05 -8.69
N PRO A 115 6.30 0.68 -9.04
CA PRO A 115 7.68 0.41 -8.63
C PRO A 115 7.97 0.47 -7.10
N MET A 116 6.92 0.54 -6.29
CA MET A 116 6.94 0.58 -4.82
C MET A 116 6.84 -0.82 -4.19
N ARG A 117 6.86 -1.89 -5.01
CA ARG A 117 6.63 -3.28 -4.57
C ARG A 117 7.86 -4.02 -4.06
N ASP A 118 9.06 -3.50 -4.30
CA ASP A 118 10.33 -4.17 -3.98
C ASP A 118 11.21 -3.38 -2.99
N ALA A 119 10.68 -2.29 -2.41
CA ALA A 119 11.40 -1.46 -1.45
C ALA A 119 10.85 -1.68 -0.04
N ASP A 120 11.73 -1.70 0.96
CA ASP A 120 11.40 -1.59 2.37
C ASP A 120 10.90 -0.17 2.67
N LEU A 121 9.59 -0.04 2.72
CA LEU A 121 8.97 1.26 2.95
C LEU A 121 9.22 1.75 4.37
N ASP A 122 9.82 2.94 4.48
CA ASP A 122 9.83 3.69 5.73
C ASP A 122 8.51 4.40 5.96
N LEU A 123 8.26 4.67 7.24
CA LEU A 123 7.06 5.35 7.67
C LEU A 123 7.39 6.77 8.15
N VAL A 124 6.78 7.76 7.52
CA VAL A 124 6.87 9.17 7.90
C VAL A 124 5.52 9.61 8.46
N VAL A 125 5.50 10.05 9.73
CA VAL A 125 4.32 10.73 10.30
C VAL A 125 4.55 12.23 10.40
N SER A 126 3.53 13.01 10.05
CA SER A 126 3.58 14.47 10.12
C SER A 126 2.34 15.09 10.76
N GLY A 127 2.52 16.23 11.43
CA GLY A 127 1.44 17.04 11.96
C GLY A 127 1.93 18.27 12.73
N LYS A 128 1.11 18.79 13.65
CA LYS A 128 1.48 19.99 14.44
C LYS A 128 2.68 19.75 15.35
N SER A 129 2.95 18.49 15.70
CA SER A 129 4.13 18.09 16.46
C SER A 129 5.40 17.89 15.62
N GLY A 130 5.36 18.20 14.32
CA GLY A 130 6.50 18.10 13.40
C GLY A 130 6.47 16.81 12.59
N LEU A 131 7.65 16.29 12.28
CA LEU A 131 7.86 15.09 11.46
C LEU A 131 8.64 14.04 12.26
N ARG A 132 8.24 12.78 12.15
CA ARG A 132 8.95 11.62 12.71
C ARG A 132 9.05 10.53 11.65
N VAL A 133 10.24 9.93 11.54
CA VAL A 133 10.55 8.86 10.59
C VAL A 133 10.77 7.58 11.37
N PHE A 134 10.21 6.49 10.90
CA PHE A 134 10.44 5.14 11.39
C PHE A 134 11.00 4.32 10.25
N GLN A 135 12.23 3.84 10.44
CA GLN A 135 12.89 2.99 9.47
C GLN A 135 12.38 1.55 9.59
N ASN A 136 12.11 0.90 8.47
CA ASN A 136 11.89 -0.55 8.41
C ASN A 136 13.24 -1.24 8.10
N THR A 137 13.58 -2.34 8.79
CA THR A 137 14.88 -3.04 8.64
C THR A 137 14.72 -4.54 8.65
#